data_AF-A0A9W9Z1N4-F1
#
_entry.id   AF-A0A9W9Z1N4-F1
#
_cell.length_a   1.000
_cell.length_b   1.000
_cell.length_c   1.000
_cell.angle_alpha   90.00
_cell.angle_beta   90.00
_cell.angle_gamma   90.00
#
_symmetry.space_group_name_H-M   'P 1'
#
loop_
_entity.id
_entity.type
_entity.pdbx_description
1 polymer ?
#
loop_
_entity_poly.entity_id
_entity_poly.type
_entity_poly.pdbx_seq_one_letter_code
_entity_poly.pdbx_strand_id
1 'polypeptide(L)'
;MADNPRRIRELLLDRYSRTIQEICRIMGQSSAMDCDMRDSVIFRLNSLRHLVVRCGDIANVPREVSICLQGVVSILSNDSQDNQLFSGQDRYQAGRIFTQDKGRPSYSIPKEQLELFIEFGFNISDIALMLGVSVRTVQRRLSEYNISITDRYADITEEVLDNHVIEVFQMFPNCGYRRMLGFLETRGLRVQEKRVRESMHRVDPEGVLLRTLELQTTHRRGYNVYSPRALYHIDGNHKLIRWRFVIHGMIDGYSRMIIFLRCSIDNKASTVLSYFVDGVERFGLPSRVRGRPLYNHC
;
A
#
# COMPACT_ATOMS: atom_id res chain seq x y z
N MET A 1 -17.25 10.11 -26.09
CA MET A 1 -18.03 9.66 -27.26
C MET A 1 -17.11 8.84 -28.16
N ALA A 2 -17.50 7.58 -28.37
CA ALA A 2 -17.03 6.63 -29.39
C ALA A 2 -15.52 6.38 -29.53
N ASP A 3 -14.91 5.68 -28.56
CA ASP A 3 -13.69 4.90 -28.84
C ASP A 3 -13.86 3.43 -28.44
N ASN A 4 -14.55 2.75 -29.35
CA ASN A 4 -14.32 1.39 -29.83
C ASN A 4 -14.32 0.23 -28.79
N PRO A 5 -15.42 -0.54 -28.66
CA PRO A 5 -15.41 -1.83 -27.93
C PRO A 5 -14.31 -2.79 -28.41
N ARG A 6 -13.78 -2.62 -29.64
CA ARG A 6 -12.58 -3.33 -30.13
C ARG A 6 -11.31 -2.94 -29.38
N ARG A 7 -11.09 -1.66 -29.10
CA ARG A 7 -9.93 -1.16 -28.35
C ARG A 7 -9.94 -1.66 -26.91
N ILE A 8 -11.11 -1.66 -26.27
CA ILE A 8 -11.29 -2.23 -24.92
C ILE A 8 -11.00 -3.74 -24.95
N ARG A 9 -11.49 -4.46 -25.95
CA ARG A 9 -11.22 -5.91 -26.11
C ARG A 9 -9.74 -6.21 -26.35
N GLU A 10 -9.06 -5.43 -27.19
CA GLU A 10 -7.62 -5.58 -27.44
C GLU A 10 -6.79 -5.32 -26.18
N LEU A 11 -7.07 -4.24 -25.45
CA LEU A 11 -6.40 -3.92 -24.19
C LEU A 11 -6.66 -4.97 -23.11
N LEU A 12 -7.88 -5.52 -23.06
CA LEU A 12 -8.23 -6.66 -22.20
C LEU A 12 -7.41 -7.89 -22.53
N LEU A 13 -7.42 -8.35 -23.79
CA LEU A 13 -6.69 -9.55 -24.22
C LEU A 13 -5.18 -9.44 -24.02
N ASP A 14 -4.60 -8.28 -24.35
CA ASP A 14 -3.18 -8.00 -24.13
C ASP A 14 -2.84 -8.03 -22.63
N ARG A 15 -3.68 -7.43 -21.79
CA ARG A 15 -3.47 -7.45 -20.33
C ARG A 15 -3.68 -8.83 -19.71
N TYR A 16 -4.64 -9.61 -20.21
CA TYR A 16 -4.82 -11.02 -19.83
C TYR A 16 -3.55 -11.81 -20.14
N SER A 17 -3.08 -11.73 -21.38
CA SER A 17 -1.89 -12.43 -21.85
C SER A 17 -0.65 -12.06 -21.01
N ARG A 18 -0.39 -10.76 -20.83
CA ARG A 18 0.75 -10.27 -20.03
C ARG A 18 0.69 -10.72 -18.58
N THR A 19 -0.48 -10.68 -17.95
CA THR A 19 -0.63 -11.09 -16.55
C THR A 19 -0.46 -12.60 -16.38
N ILE A 20 -1.01 -13.41 -17.30
CA ILE A 20 -0.83 -14.87 -17.30
C ILE A 20 0.64 -15.24 -17.52
N GLN A 21 1.30 -14.62 -18.53
CA GLN A 21 2.72 -14.85 -18.80
C GLN A 21 3.60 -14.52 -17.60
N GLU A 22 3.32 -13.43 -16.89
CA GLU A 22 4.09 -13.06 -15.71
C GLU A 22 3.83 -14.01 -14.51
N ILE A 23 2.59 -14.48 -14.34
CA ILE A 23 2.28 -15.53 -13.34
C ILE A 23 3.05 -16.82 -13.68
N CYS A 24 3.02 -17.27 -14.94
CA CYS A 24 3.78 -18.44 -15.40
C CYS A 24 5.29 -18.24 -15.24
N ARG A 25 5.81 -17.03 -15.49
CA ARG A 25 7.23 -16.70 -15.30
C ARG A 25 7.63 -16.78 -13.83
N ILE A 26 6.81 -16.25 -12.93
CA ILE A 26 7.02 -16.31 -11.49
C ILE A 26 6.99 -17.77 -11.04
N MET A 27 5.97 -18.53 -11.41
CA MET A 27 5.85 -19.94 -11.02
C MET A 27 6.94 -20.84 -11.64
N GLY A 28 7.42 -20.54 -12.84
CA GLY A 28 8.45 -21.32 -13.54
C GLY A 28 9.88 -21.04 -13.09
N GLN A 29 10.13 -19.96 -12.34
CA GLN A 29 11.47 -19.56 -11.91
C GLN A 29 11.88 -20.06 -10.50
N SER A 30 10.96 -20.63 -9.72
CA SER A 30 11.22 -21.05 -8.33
C SER A 30 10.79 -22.48 -8.05
N SER A 31 11.68 -23.27 -7.45
CA SER A 31 11.40 -24.60 -6.91
C SER A 31 10.65 -24.58 -5.56
N ALA A 32 10.59 -23.42 -4.89
CA ALA A 32 9.80 -23.19 -3.68
C ALA A 32 9.18 -21.78 -3.71
N MET A 33 7.88 -21.67 -3.39
CA MET A 33 7.17 -20.39 -3.37
C MET A 33 7.29 -19.70 -2.00
N ASP A 34 8.09 -18.64 -1.92
CA ASP A 34 8.14 -17.75 -0.75
C ASP A 34 6.80 -17.02 -0.53
N CYS A 35 6.54 -16.56 0.70
CA CYS A 35 5.28 -15.93 1.13
C CYS A 35 4.95 -14.67 0.31
N ASP A 36 5.92 -13.77 0.13
CA ASP A 36 5.76 -12.54 -0.68
C ASP A 36 5.43 -12.85 -2.15
N MET A 37 5.99 -13.95 -2.66
CA MET A 37 5.77 -14.42 -4.02
C MET A 37 4.36 -15.00 -4.18
N ARG A 38 3.88 -15.76 -3.19
CA ARG A 38 2.50 -16.28 -3.13
C ARG A 38 1.48 -15.15 -3.07
N ASP A 39 1.65 -14.18 -2.18
CA ASP A 39 0.73 -13.04 -2.06
C ASP A 39 0.64 -12.21 -3.35
N SER A 40 1.79 -11.99 -3.99
CA SER A 40 1.85 -11.32 -5.29
C SER A 40 1.10 -12.10 -6.38
N VAL A 41 1.21 -13.43 -6.42
CA VAL A 41 0.49 -14.30 -7.37
C VAL A 41 -1.01 -14.30 -7.08
N ILE A 42 -1.41 -14.46 -5.81
CA ILE A 42 -2.82 -14.43 -5.37
C ILE A 42 -3.47 -13.09 -5.74
N PHE A 43 -2.80 -11.97 -5.48
CA PHE A 43 -3.30 -10.65 -5.84
C PHE A 43 -3.56 -10.51 -7.35
N ARG A 44 -2.63 -11.01 -8.17
CA ARG A 44 -2.75 -10.98 -9.64
C ARG A 44 -3.85 -11.90 -10.15
N LEU A 45 -4.01 -13.09 -9.58
CA LEU A 45 -5.09 -14.02 -9.90
C LEU A 45 -6.47 -13.46 -9.52
N ASN A 46 -6.59 -12.86 -8.34
CA ASN A 46 -7.82 -12.17 -7.93
C ASN A 46 -8.14 -11.01 -8.88
N SER A 47 -7.12 -10.24 -9.28
CA SER A 47 -7.28 -9.17 -10.27
C SER A 47 -7.77 -9.69 -11.62
N LEU A 48 -7.23 -10.82 -12.09
CA LEU A 48 -7.68 -11.50 -13.32
C LEU A 48 -9.13 -11.96 -13.19
N ARG A 49 -9.50 -12.62 -12.09
CA ARG A 49 -10.88 -13.06 -11.84
C ARG A 49 -11.87 -11.90 -11.86
N HIS A 50 -11.54 -10.79 -11.22
CA HIS A 50 -12.38 -9.59 -11.22
C HIS A 50 -12.54 -8.93 -12.59
N LEU A 51 -11.59 -9.14 -13.50
CA LEU A 51 -11.69 -8.70 -14.89
C LEU A 51 -12.54 -9.69 -15.72
N VAL A 52 -12.36 -11.00 -15.54
CA VAL A 52 -13.12 -12.03 -16.28
C VAL A 52 -14.61 -11.97 -15.95
N VAL A 53 -14.96 -11.85 -14.67
CA VAL A 53 -16.36 -11.75 -14.23
C VAL A 53 -17.04 -10.49 -14.77
N ARG A 54 -16.28 -9.39 -14.96
CA ARG A 54 -16.84 -8.11 -15.42
C ARG A 54 -16.81 -7.91 -16.93
N CYS A 55 -15.89 -8.55 -17.63
CA CYS A 55 -15.68 -8.36 -19.06
C CYS A 55 -15.87 -9.65 -19.87
N GLY A 56 -16.35 -10.73 -19.25
CA GLY A 56 -16.59 -12.02 -19.89
C GLY A 56 -17.49 -11.91 -21.11
N ASP A 57 -18.56 -11.10 -21.01
CA ASP A 57 -19.51 -10.83 -22.09
C ASP A 57 -18.91 -9.96 -23.20
N ILE A 58 -18.00 -9.03 -22.86
CA ILE A 58 -17.35 -8.10 -23.81
C ILE A 58 -16.23 -8.80 -24.58
N ALA A 59 -15.50 -9.71 -23.93
CA ALA A 59 -14.34 -10.39 -24.50
C ALA A 59 -14.65 -11.81 -25.01
N ASN A 60 -15.89 -12.28 -24.84
CA ASN A 60 -16.34 -13.65 -25.17
C ASN A 60 -15.45 -14.72 -24.50
N VAL A 61 -15.17 -14.53 -23.21
CA VAL A 61 -14.27 -15.42 -22.46
C VAL A 61 -15.02 -16.71 -22.11
N PRO A 62 -14.49 -17.91 -22.46
CA PRO A 62 -15.13 -19.18 -22.15
C PRO A 62 -15.30 -19.38 -20.63
N ARG A 63 -16.44 -19.96 -20.20
CA ARG A 63 -16.79 -20.15 -18.79
C ARG A 63 -15.76 -21.02 -18.04
N GLU A 64 -15.08 -21.90 -18.77
CA GLU A 64 -14.01 -22.78 -18.33
C GLU A 64 -12.85 -22.00 -17.71
N VAL A 65 -12.52 -20.81 -18.26
CA VAL A 65 -11.45 -19.95 -17.74
C VAL A 65 -11.79 -19.41 -16.35
N SER A 66 -13.06 -19.05 -16.12
CA SER A 66 -13.52 -18.59 -14.81
C SER A 66 -13.45 -19.71 -13.75
N ILE A 67 -13.80 -20.94 -14.15
CA ILE A 67 -13.74 -22.12 -13.27
C ILE A 67 -12.28 -22.44 -12.91
N CYS A 68 -11.37 -22.44 -13.88
CA CYS A 68 -9.95 -22.65 -13.64
C CYS A 68 -9.36 -21.58 -12.70
N LEU A 69 -9.66 -20.30 -12.92
CA LEU A 69 -9.21 -19.21 -12.04
C LEU A 69 -9.73 -19.37 -10.61
N GLN A 70 -10.98 -19.81 -10.44
CA GLN A 70 -11.58 -20.06 -9.13
C GLN A 70 -10.89 -21.23 -8.41
N GLY A 71 -10.57 -22.30 -9.16
CA GLY A 71 -9.78 -23.43 -8.66
C GLY A 71 -8.40 -23.00 -8.15
N VAL A 72 -7.63 -22.25 -8.95
CA VAL A 72 -6.27 -21.82 -8.58
C VAL A 72 -6.28 -20.91 -7.35
N VAL A 73 -7.23 -19.96 -7.25
CA VAL A 73 -7.34 -19.09 -6.07
C VAL A 73 -7.69 -19.90 -4.82
N SER A 74 -8.58 -20.90 -4.92
CA SER A 74 -8.95 -21.74 -3.78
C SER A 74 -7.80 -22.61 -3.28
N ILE A 75 -6.98 -23.14 -4.19
CA ILE A 75 -5.79 -23.93 -3.85
C ILE A 75 -4.76 -23.06 -3.12
N LEU A 76 -4.53 -21.84 -3.59
CA LEU A 76 -3.52 -20.94 -3.01
C LEU A 76 -3.98 -20.24 -1.72
N SER A 77 -5.29 -20.16 -1.47
CA SER A 77 -5.85 -19.51 -0.27
C SER A 77 -5.92 -20.44 0.95
N ASN A 78 -5.80 -21.76 0.74
CA ASN A 78 -5.92 -22.76 1.80
C ASN A 78 -4.64 -22.95 2.64
N ASP A 79 -3.50 -22.37 2.24
CA ASP A 79 -2.20 -22.51 2.92
C ASP A 79 -1.81 -21.31 3.81
N SER A 80 -2.73 -20.36 4.06
CA SER A 80 -2.44 -19.16 4.86
C SER A 80 -2.58 -19.41 6.37
N GLN A 81 -1.62 -20.12 6.97
CA GLN A 81 -1.30 -20.00 8.39
C GLN A 81 0.17 -19.63 8.57
N ASP A 82 0.55 -18.38 8.25
CA ASP A 82 1.87 -17.86 8.63
C ASP A 82 1.73 -16.43 9.16
N ASN A 83 1.37 -16.33 10.44
CA ASN A 83 1.48 -15.12 11.25
C ASN A 83 2.75 -15.20 12.11
N GLN A 84 3.92 -15.26 11.48
CA GLN A 84 5.21 -15.18 12.18
C GLN A 84 6.15 -14.19 11.51
N LEU A 85 6.07 -12.93 11.92
CA LEU A 85 7.23 -12.03 11.88
C LEU A 85 7.28 -11.24 13.20
N PHE A 86 8.50 -11.09 13.72
CA PHE A 86 8.94 -10.40 14.95
C PHE A 86 9.01 -11.23 16.25
N SER A 87 10.07 -12.04 16.34
CA SER A 87 10.75 -12.38 17.60
C SER A 87 11.70 -11.24 18.00
N GLY A 88 11.72 -10.86 19.28
CA GLY A 88 12.61 -9.84 19.84
C GLY A 88 12.06 -9.23 21.13
N GLN A 89 12.88 -9.19 22.18
CA GLN A 89 12.52 -9.17 23.59
C GLN A 89 12.05 -7.83 24.20
N ASP A 90 11.81 -6.79 23.40
CA ASP A 90 11.46 -5.43 23.88
C ASP A 90 10.04 -5.00 23.48
N ARG A 91 9.05 -5.88 23.70
CA ARG A 91 7.64 -5.49 23.49
C ARG A 91 7.11 -4.77 24.72
N TYR A 92 6.57 -3.56 24.52
CA TYR A 92 5.76 -2.88 25.53
C TYR A 92 4.64 -3.82 25.98
N GLN A 93 4.52 -4.01 27.30
CA GLN A 93 3.42 -4.75 27.90
C GLN A 93 2.64 -3.78 28.78
N ALA A 94 1.34 -3.67 28.53
CA ALA A 94 0.46 -2.91 29.41
C ALA A 94 0.63 -3.40 30.85
N GLY A 95 0.81 -2.45 31.79
CA GLY A 95 0.98 -2.77 33.20
C GLY A 95 -0.22 -3.54 33.77
N ARG A 96 -0.08 -4.22 34.90
CA ARG A 96 -1.19 -4.95 35.55
C ARG A 96 -1.66 -4.20 36.79
N ILE A 97 -2.98 -4.12 36.98
CA ILE A 97 -3.64 -3.55 38.14
C ILE A 97 -4.21 -4.69 38.97
N PHE A 98 -3.89 -4.70 40.27
CA PHE A 98 -4.48 -5.63 41.23
C PHE A 98 -5.81 -5.05 41.73
N THR A 99 -6.93 -5.62 41.28
CA THR A 99 -8.28 -5.11 41.61
C THR A 99 -8.82 -5.64 42.94
N GLN A 100 -8.03 -6.39 43.72
CA GLN A 100 -8.44 -7.06 44.98
C GLN A 100 -9.57 -8.09 44.85
N ASP A 101 -10.11 -8.31 43.65
CA ASP A 101 -11.09 -9.36 43.36
C ASP A 101 -10.44 -10.74 43.13
N LYS A 102 -11.21 -11.81 43.32
CA LYS A 102 -10.80 -13.18 42.94
C LYS A 102 -10.62 -13.27 41.42
N GLY A 103 -9.38 -13.44 40.95
CA GLY A 103 -9.09 -13.66 39.53
C GLY A 103 -7.69 -13.21 39.10
N ARG A 104 -7.42 -13.32 37.80
CA ARG A 104 -6.17 -12.83 37.18
C ARG A 104 -6.16 -11.28 37.18
N PRO A 105 -5.03 -10.62 37.53
CA PRO A 105 -4.92 -9.17 37.50
C PRO A 105 -5.29 -8.56 36.14
N SER A 106 -6.02 -7.44 36.15
CA SER A 106 -6.45 -6.74 34.94
C SER A 106 -5.31 -5.92 34.34
N TYR A 107 -5.34 -5.63 33.04
CA TYR A 107 -4.36 -4.75 32.38
C TYR A 107 -4.72 -3.28 32.57
N SER A 108 -3.76 -2.43 32.93
CA SER A 108 -3.85 -0.98 32.93
C SER A 108 -3.84 -0.46 31.50
N ILE A 109 -5.03 -0.22 30.95
CA ILE A 109 -5.21 0.35 29.62
C ILE A 109 -6.16 1.55 29.79
N PRO A 110 -5.63 2.79 29.85
CA PRO A 110 -6.42 4.00 29.99
C PRO A 110 -7.29 4.24 28.75
N LYS A 111 -8.42 4.92 28.96
CA LYS A 111 -9.41 5.20 27.91
C LYS A 111 -8.80 6.07 26.82
N GLU A 112 -8.08 7.10 27.22
CA GLU A 112 -7.45 8.10 26.36
C GLU A 112 -6.46 7.45 25.39
N GLN A 113 -5.74 6.42 25.85
CA GLN A 113 -4.80 5.68 25.02
C GLN A 113 -5.50 4.87 23.92
N LEU A 114 -6.65 4.25 24.21
CA LEU A 114 -7.45 3.56 23.20
C LEU A 114 -8.07 4.55 22.22
N GLU A 115 -8.62 5.66 22.70
CA GLU A 115 -9.17 6.72 21.83
C GLU A 115 -8.10 7.24 20.85
N LEU A 116 -6.89 7.52 21.35
CA LEU A 116 -5.75 7.96 20.57
C LEU A 116 -5.30 6.93 19.53
N PHE A 117 -5.19 5.65 19.92
CA PHE A 117 -4.79 4.62 18.95
C PHE A 117 -5.79 4.45 17.83
N ILE A 118 -7.07 4.49 18.16
CA ILE A 118 -8.07 4.44 17.12
C ILE A 118 -7.97 5.74 16.30
N GLU A 119 -7.69 6.92 16.91
CA GLU A 119 -7.56 8.23 16.22
C GLU A 119 -6.53 8.14 15.11
N PHE A 120 -5.37 7.59 15.43
CA PHE A 120 -4.30 7.29 14.47
C PHE A 120 -4.62 6.19 13.45
N GLY A 121 -5.77 5.52 13.57
CA GLY A 121 -6.27 4.56 12.59
C GLY A 121 -5.76 3.14 12.76
N PHE A 122 -5.22 2.77 13.92
CA PHE A 122 -4.77 1.41 14.19
C PHE A 122 -5.96 0.45 14.30
N ASN A 123 -5.81 -0.76 13.74
CA ASN A 123 -6.81 -1.81 13.87
C ASN A 123 -6.69 -2.51 15.24
N ILE A 124 -7.70 -3.28 15.65
CA ILE A 124 -7.72 -3.93 16.98
C ILE A 124 -6.52 -4.88 17.17
N SER A 125 -6.11 -5.59 16.11
CA SER A 125 -4.96 -6.49 16.13
C SER A 125 -3.65 -5.74 16.33
N ASP A 126 -3.47 -4.59 15.67
CA ASP A 126 -2.32 -3.72 15.83
C ASP A 126 -2.28 -3.14 17.25
N ILE A 127 -3.42 -2.67 17.77
CA ILE A 127 -3.54 -2.15 19.14
C ILE A 127 -3.17 -3.24 20.15
N ALA A 128 -3.65 -4.46 19.95
CA ALA A 128 -3.32 -5.60 20.81
C ALA A 128 -1.82 -5.91 20.77
N LEU A 129 -1.21 -5.85 19.58
CA LEU A 129 0.22 -6.05 19.39
C LEU A 129 1.05 -4.94 20.06
N MET A 130 0.66 -3.68 19.90
CA MET A 130 1.33 -2.51 20.51
C MET A 130 1.23 -2.51 22.03
N LEU A 131 0.11 -2.95 22.58
CA LEU A 131 -0.12 -3.04 24.03
C LEU A 131 0.41 -4.33 24.67
N GLY A 132 0.85 -5.31 23.86
CA GLY A 132 1.31 -6.61 24.35
C GLY A 132 0.20 -7.43 25.02
N VAL A 133 -1.05 -7.27 24.58
CA VAL A 133 -2.23 -7.96 25.14
C VAL A 133 -2.97 -8.76 24.06
N SER A 134 -3.93 -9.59 24.48
CA SER A 134 -4.79 -10.30 23.52
C SER A 134 -5.82 -9.36 22.88
N VAL A 135 -6.21 -9.64 21.63
CA VAL A 135 -7.30 -8.94 20.92
C VAL A 135 -8.58 -8.88 21.76
N ARG A 136 -8.90 -9.97 22.47
CA ARG A 136 -10.06 -10.06 23.38
C ARG A 136 -9.98 -9.06 24.53
N THR A 137 -8.76 -8.76 25.02
CA THR A 137 -8.56 -7.74 26.08
C THR A 137 -8.88 -6.35 25.56
N VAL A 138 -8.45 -6.02 24.35
CA VAL A 138 -8.76 -4.73 23.70
C VAL A 138 -10.26 -4.62 23.45
N GLN A 139 -10.90 -5.65 22.88
CA GLN A 139 -12.36 -5.66 22.65
C GLN A 139 -13.15 -5.45 23.94
N ARG A 140 -12.79 -6.16 25.02
CA ARG A 140 -13.43 -5.97 26.33
C ARG A 140 -13.30 -4.54 26.84
N ARG A 141 -12.10 -3.95 26.74
CA ARG A 141 -11.86 -2.56 27.17
C ARG A 141 -12.64 -1.54 26.33
N LEU A 142 -12.75 -1.76 25.02
CA LEU A 142 -13.58 -0.92 24.15
C LEU A 142 -15.05 -0.97 24.57
N SER A 143 -15.59 -2.15 24.89
CA SER A 143 -16.95 -2.29 25.40
C SER A 143 -17.13 -1.64 26.77
N GLU A 144 -16.19 -1.83 27.71
CA GLU A 144 -16.23 -1.20 29.04
C GLU A 144 -16.26 0.33 28.97
N TYR A 145 -15.55 0.91 28.00
CA TYR A 145 -15.50 2.36 27.80
C TYR A 145 -16.52 2.90 26.80
N ASN A 146 -17.41 2.05 26.26
CA ASN A 146 -18.37 2.40 25.20
C ASN A 146 -17.73 3.08 23.98
N ILE A 147 -16.52 2.63 23.58
CA ILE A 147 -15.82 3.14 22.41
C ILE A 147 -16.14 2.26 21.20
N SER A 148 -16.85 2.82 20.23
CA SER A 148 -17.14 2.18 18.95
C SER A 148 -16.13 2.63 17.89
N ILE A 149 -15.45 1.66 17.27
CA ILE A 149 -14.55 1.92 16.13
C ILE A 149 -15.37 2.27 14.88
N THR A 150 -16.60 1.75 14.81
CA THR A 150 -17.55 1.96 13.71
C THR A 150 -18.08 3.39 13.64
N ASP A 151 -18.15 4.12 14.75
CA ASP A 151 -18.63 5.52 14.81
C ASP A 151 -17.73 6.50 14.05
N ARG A 152 -16.57 6.01 13.59
CA ARG A 152 -15.63 6.79 12.77
C ARG A 152 -16.02 6.84 11.32
N TYR A 153 -16.81 5.88 10.87
CA TYR A 153 -17.29 5.87 9.52
C TYR A 153 -18.54 6.73 9.42
N ALA A 154 -18.62 7.53 8.36
CA ALA A 154 -19.80 8.32 8.07
C ALA A 154 -20.97 7.37 7.79
N ASP A 155 -22.07 7.59 8.50
CA ASP A 155 -23.35 6.92 8.23
C ASP A 155 -24.02 7.57 7.02
N ILE A 156 -23.55 7.17 5.84
CA ILE A 156 -24.07 7.63 4.55
C ILE A 156 -24.57 6.43 3.75
N THR A 157 -25.62 6.65 2.95
CA THR A 157 -26.14 5.62 2.04
C THR A 157 -25.23 5.45 0.82
N GLU A 158 -25.37 4.32 0.11
CA GLU A 158 -24.63 4.09 -1.14
C GLU A 158 -24.95 5.14 -2.20
N GLU A 159 -26.20 5.62 -2.28
CA GLU A 159 -26.61 6.65 -3.25
C GLU A 159 -25.93 8.00 -2.99
N VAL A 160 -25.84 8.41 -1.72
CA VAL A 160 -25.15 9.66 -1.34
C VAL A 160 -23.65 9.53 -1.61
N LEU A 161 -23.07 8.37 -1.31
CA LEU A 161 -21.66 8.10 -1.62
C LEU A 161 -21.40 8.17 -3.13
N ASP A 162 -22.27 7.57 -3.95
CA ASP A 162 -22.16 7.57 -5.41
C ASP A 162 -22.21 8.99 -5.97
N ASN A 163 -23.07 9.87 -5.44
CA ASN A 163 -23.13 11.28 -5.84
C ASN A 163 -21.81 12.02 -5.55
N HIS A 164 -21.23 11.83 -4.37
CA HIS A 164 -19.93 12.42 -4.07
C HIS A 164 -18.80 11.90 -4.97
N VAL A 165 -18.84 10.60 -5.32
CA VAL A 165 -17.88 10.00 -6.25
C VAL A 165 -18.04 10.57 -7.67
N ILE A 166 -19.28 10.78 -8.13
CA ILE A 166 -19.59 11.43 -9.42
C ILE A 166 -18.98 12.83 -9.47
N GLU A 167 -19.21 13.66 -8.45
CA GLU A 167 -18.66 15.02 -8.37
C GLU A 167 -17.13 15.02 -8.45
N VAL A 168 -16.47 14.10 -7.72
CA VAL A 168 -15.01 13.99 -7.76
C VAL A 168 -14.53 13.55 -9.13
N PHE A 169 -15.22 12.63 -9.80
CA PHE A 169 -14.85 12.22 -11.16
C PHE A 169 -15.06 13.31 -12.21
N GLN A 170 -16.07 14.16 -12.07
CA GLN A 170 -16.26 15.32 -12.95
C GLN A 170 -15.06 16.28 -12.90
N MET A 171 -14.49 16.47 -11.72
CA MET A 171 -13.30 17.31 -11.53
C MET A 171 -11.99 16.56 -11.86
N PHE A 172 -11.93 15.27 -11.55
CA PHE A 172 -10.73 14.44 -11.65
C PHE A 172 -11.06 13.07 -12.27
N PRO A 173 -11.22 12.97 -13.60
CA PRO A 173 -11.69 11.74 -14.27
C PRO A 173 -10.80 10.51 -14.02
N ASN A 174 -9.49 10.73 -13.84
CA ASN A 174 -8.51 9.67 -13.60
C ASN A 174 -8.22 9.42 -12.11
N CYS A 175 -9.13 9.81 -11.21
CA CYS A 175 -8.94 9.66 -9.78
C CYS A 175 -8.90 8.18 -9.34
N GLY A 176 -7.80 7.76 -8.71
CA GLY A 176 -7.70 6.44 -8.08
C GLY A 176 -8.35 6.40 -6.69
N TYR A 177 -8.66 5.19 -6.19
CA TYR A 177 -9.40 5.01 -4.94
C TYR A 177 -8.74 5.67 -3.71
N ARG A 178 -7.40 5.68 -3.64
CA ARG A 178 -6.66 6.35 -2.54
C ARG A 178 -6.89 7.86 -2.53
N ARG A 179 -6.90 8.47 -3.72
CA ARG A 179 -7.16 9.90 -3.85
C ARG A 179 -8.64 10.21 -3.62
N MET A 180 -9.54 9.32 -4.05
CA MET A 180 -10.97 9.40 -3.75
C MET A 180 -11.23 9.39 -2.24
N LEU A 181 -10.61 8.46 -1.50
CA LEU A 181 -10.64 8.44 -0.04
C LEU A 181 -10.19 9.77 0.57
N GLY A 182 -9.08 10.33 0.08
CA GLY A 182 -8.61 11.64 0.52
C GLY A 182 -9.60 12.77 0.25
N PHE A 183 -10.24 12.80 -0.92
CA PHE A 183 -11.28 13.79 -1.22
C PHE A 183 -12.50 13.66 -0.30
N LEU A 184 -12.96 12.44 -0.04
CA LEU A 184 -14.05 12.20 0.91
C LEU A 184 -13.65 12.60 2.33
N GLU A 185 -12.43 12.30 2.75
CA GLU A 185 -11.89 12.68 4.06
C GLU A 185 -11.80 14.20 4.21
N THR A 186 -11.39 14.95 3.16
CA THR A 186 -11.41 16.42 3.19
C THR A 186 -12.82 17.01 3.31
N ARG A 187 -13.85 16.25 2.94
CA ARG A 187 -15.27 16.61 3.13
C ARG A 187 -15.82 16.13 4.49
N GLY A 188 -14.97 15.57 5.36
CA GLY A 188 -15.38 15.01 6.64
C GLY A 188 -16.03 13.63 6.54
N LEU A 189 -16.01 12.99 5.36
CA LEU A 189 -16.63 11.71 5.10
C LEU A 189 -15.57 10.60 5.15
N ARG A 190 -15.42 10.00 6.32
CA ARG A 190 -14.59 8.80 6.47
C ARG A 190 -15.42 7.59 6.09
N VAL A 191 -15.09 6.93 4.98
CA VAL A 191 -15.84 5.79 4.45
C VAL A 191 -14.91 4.58 4.33
N GLN A 192 -15.45 3.37 4.49
CA GLN A 192 -14.68 2.14 4.32
C GLN A 192 -14.12 2.07 2.90
N GLU A 193 -12.82 1.73 2.75
CA GLU A 193 -12.16 1.61 1.43
C GLU A 193 -12.97 0.72 0.48
N LYS A 194 -13.48 -0.41 0.99
CA LYS A 194 -14.30 -1.35 0.21
C LYS A 194 -15.52 -0.65 -0.41
N ARG A 195 -16.27 0.13 0.37
CA ARG A 195 -17.46 0.85 -0.11
C ARG A 195 -17.10 1.91 -1.14
N VAL A 196 -16.02 2.66 -0.94
CA VAL A 196 -15.53 3.64 -1.92
C VAL A 196 -15.16 2.96 -3.24
N ARG A 197 -14.49 1.82 -3.19
CA ARG A 197 -14.15 1.06 -4.40
C ARG A 197 -15.39 0.52 -5.11
N GLU A 198 -16.36 -0.01 -4.36
CA GLU A 198 -17.63 -0.47 -4.90
C GLU A 198 -18.42 0.67 -5.54
N SER A 199 -18.49 1.83 -4.89
CA SER A 199 -19.08 3.07 -5.43
C SER A 199 -18.41 3.52 -6.72
N MET A 200 -17.07 3.61 -6.75
CA MET A 200 -16.35 3.93 -7.97
C MET A 200 -16.61 2.94 -9.11
N HIS A 201 -16.81 1.65 -8.78
CA HIS A 201 -17.16 0.64 -9.77
C HIS A 201 -18.60 0.75 -10.28
N ARG A 202 -19.55 1.23 -9.46
CA ARG A 202 -20.93 1.50 -9.88
C ARG A 202 -21.02 2.76 -10.74
N VAL A 203 -20.31 3.81 -10.35
CA VAL A 203 -20.33 5.13 -11.00
C VAL A 203 -19.58 5.13 -12.33
N ASP A 204 -18.40 4.50 -12.39
CA ASP A 204 -17.51 4.55 -13.54
C ASP A 204 -16.87 3.16 -13.82
N PRO A 205 -17.66 2.15 -14.21
CA PRO A 205 -17.13 0.80 -14.48
C PRO A 205 -16.10 0.82 -15.61
N GLU A 206 -16.35 1.61 -16.67
CA GLU A 206 -15.47 1.70 -17.84
C GLU A 206 -14.18 2.46 -17.52
N GLY A 207 -14.23 3.62 -16.89
CA GLY A 207 -13.03 4.38 -16.57
C GLY A 207 -12.19 3.72 -15.47
N VAL A 208 -12.79 2.98 -14.53
CA VAL A 208 -12.01 2.12 -13.63
C VAL A 208 -11.33 0.99 -14.42
N LEU A 209 -12.03 0.36 -15.36
CA LEU A 209 -11.45 -0.69 -16.21
C LEU A 209 -10.32 -0.15 -17.06
N LEU A 210 -10.55 0.94 -17.79
CA LEU A 210 -9.57 1.61 -18.66
C LEU A 210 -8.35 2.02 -17.85
N ARG A 211 -8.50 2.67 -16.68
CA ARG A 211 -7.36 2.94 -15.80
C ARG A 211 -6.59 1.68 -15.46
N THR A 212 -7.29 0.60 -15.14
CA THR A 212 -6.65 -0.66 -14.80
C THR A 212 -5.89 -1.24 -16.00
N LEU A 213 -6.44 -1.13 -17.21
CA LEU A 213 -5.86 -1.60 -18.47
C LEU A 213 -4.68 -0.75 -18.96
N GLU A 214 -4.81 0.56 -18.84
CA GLU A 214 -3.86 1.58 -19.26
C GLU A 214 -2.74 1.80 -18.25
N LEU A 215 -2.80 1.18 -17.07
CA LEU A 215 -1.68 1.13 -16.12
C LEU A 215 -0.49 0.46 -16.81
N GLN A 216 0.36 1.29 -17.41
CA GLN A 216 1.68 0.95 -17.87
C GLN A 216 2.57 0.79 -16.63
N THR A 217 2.46 -0.37 -15.97
CA THR A 217 3.39 -0.75 -14.92
C THR A 217 4.78 -0.71 -15.52
N THR A 218 5.60 0.27 -15.09
CA THR A 218 7.00 0.36 -15.54
C THR A 218 7.68 -0.93 -15.15
N HIS A 219 8.04 -1.75 -16.14
CA HIS A 219 8.75 -2.99 -15.89
C HIS A 219 10.06 -2.64 -15.17
N ARG A 220 10.22 -3.11 -13.93
CA ARG A 220 11.49 -2.94 -13.20
C ARG A 220 12.55 -3.67 -14.02
N ARG A 221 13.43 -2.90 -14.67
CA ARG A 221 14.58 -3.46 -15.38
C ARG A 221 15.53 -4.06 -14.34
N GLY A 222 16.23 -5.14 -14.71
CA GLY A 222 17.36 -5.63 -13.92
C GLY A 222 18.32 -4.47 -13.70
N TYR A 223 18.43 -4.03 -12.44
CA TYR A 223 19.29 -2.92 -12.10
C TYR A 223 20.68 -3.49 -11.81
N ASN A 224 21.64 -3.17 -12.67
CA ASN A 224 23.03 -3.61 -12.52
C ASN A 224 23.97 -2.41 -12.65
N VAL A 225 24.98 -2.38 -11.80
CA VAL A 225 26.10 -1.42 -11.82
C VAL A 225 27.37 -2.24 -11.85
N TYR A 226 28.39 -1.83 -12.60
CA TYR A 226 29.50 -2.73 -12.89
C TYR A 226 30.49 -2.93 -11.71
N SER A 227 30.56 -1.99 -10.75
CA SER A 227 31.47 -2.08 -9.60
C SER A 227 31.12 -1.06 -8.50
N PRO A 228 31.63 -1.21 -7.26
CA PRO A 228 31.53 -0.17 -6.24
C PRO A 228 32.11 1.15 -6.73
N ARG A 229 31.48 2.29 -6.36
CA ARG A 229 31.88 3.65 -6.79
C ARG A 229 31.72 3.93 -8.28
N ALA A 230 31.18 3.01 -9.07
CA ALA A 230 30.81 3.29 -10.45
C ALA A 230 29.69 4.34 -10.56
N LEU A 231 28.73 4.30 -9.64
CA LEU A 231 27.55 5.15 -9.68
C LEU A 231 26.98 5.34 -8.28
N TYR A 232 26.97 6.57 -7.79
CA TYR A 232 26.23 6.95 -6.59
C TYR A 232 24.86 7.53 -6.96
N HIS A 233 23.83 7.21 -6.17
CA HIS A 233 22.49 7.81 -6.29
C HIS A 233 22.25 8.75 -5.13
N ILE A 234 21.78 9.95 -5.42
CA ILE A 234 21.39 10.95 -4.41
C ILE A 234 19.89 11.20 -4.53
N ASP A 235 19.19 11.19 -3.41
CA ASP A 235 17.76 11.51 -3.35
C ASP A 235 17.40 12.27 -2.05
N GLY A 236 16.30 13.01 -2.10
CA GLY A 236 15.72 13.75 -0.98
C GLY A 236 14.33 13.24 -0.63
N ASN A 237 14.10 12.91 0.64
CA ASN A 237 12.78 12.53 1.15
C ASN A 237 12.12 13.74 1.84
N HIS A 238 11.03 14.22 1.22
CA HIS A 238 10.33 15.43 1.62
C HIS A 238 9.04 15.15 2.41
N LYS A 239 8.80 13.90 2.86
CA LYS A 239 7.57 13.56 3.59
C LYS A 239 7.36 14.39 4.87
N LEU A 240 8.45 14.88 5.47
CA LEU A 240 8.42 15.68 6.70
C LEU A 240 8.60 17.19 6.45
N ILE A 241 8.47 17.65 5.20
CA ILE A 241 8.72 19.05 4.84
C ILE A 241 7.76 20.03 5.53
N ARG A 242 6.56 19.57 5.94
CA ARG A 242 5.61 20.36 6.75
C ARG A 242 6.21 20.81 8.09
N TRP A 243 7.10 20.01 8.67
CA TRP A 243 7.87 20.33 9.88
C TRP A 243 9.27 20.87 9.56
N ARG A 244 9.49 21.29 8.30
CA ARG A 244 10.74 21.78 7.74
C ARG A 244 11.88 20.75 7.69
N PHE A 245 11.60 19.47 7.93
CA PHE A 245 12.62 18.42 7.86
C PHE A 245 12.69 17.80 6.46
N VAL A 246 13.91 17.70 5.94
CA VAL A 246 14.23 17.02 4.69
C VAL A 246 15.33 16.01 4.96
N ILE A 247 15.12 14.75 4.56
CA ILE A 247 16.13 13.69 4.74
C ILE A 247 16.83 13.48 3.40
N HIS A 248 18.13 13.75 3.36
CA HIS A 248 18.98 13.53 2.20
C HIS A 248 19.74 12.22 2.34
N GLY A 249 19.75 11.41 1.29
CA GLY A 249 20.46 10.15 1.27
C GLY A 249 21.28 10.00 0.00
N MET A 250 22.46 9.38 0.14
CA MET A 250 23.27 8.91 -0.98
C MET A 250 23.64 7.45 -0.79
N ILE A 251 23.49 6.65 -1.85
CA ILE A 251 23.81 5.23 -1.84
C ILE A 251 24.73 4.85 -3.01
N ASP A 252 25.62 3.88 -2.78
CA ASP A 252 26.36 3.24 -3.85
C ASP A 252 25.46 2.30 -4.65
N GLY A 253 25.48 2.47 -5.97
CA GLY A 253 24.62 1.73 -6.89
C GLY A 253 24.94 0.25 -6.96
N TYR A 254 26.18 -0.17 -6.72
CA TYR A 254 26.57 -1.58 -6.77
C TYR A 254 26.36 -2.27 -5.42
N SER A 255 27.03 -1.81 -4.38
CA SER A 255 27.06 -2.42 -3.05
C SER A 255 25.83 -2.12 -2.20
N ARG A 256 25.02 -1.12 -2.58
CA ARG A 256 23.92 -0.56 -1.76
C ARG A 256 24.37 0.08 -0.45
N MET A 257 25.67 0.28 -0.27
CA MET A 257 26.22 0.98 0.89
C MET A 257 25.69 2.41 0.96
N ILE A 258 25.25 2.84 2.14
CA ILE A 258 24.81 4.21 2.40
C ILE A 258 26.06 5.07 2.59
N ILE A 259 26.27 6.02 1.68
CA ILE A 259 27.40 6.95 1.74
C ILE A 259 27.11 8.07 2.74
N PHE A 260 25.88 8.58 2.75
CA PHE A 260 25.36 9.41 3.84
C PHE A 260 23.84 9.30 3.93
N LEU A 261 23.31 9.55 5.12
CA LEU A 261 21.89 9.75 5.39
C LEU A 261 21.76 10.84 6.46
N ARG A 262 21.28 12.02 6.10
CA ARG A 262 21.23 13.18 7.00
C ARG A 262 19.90 13.91 6.93
N CYS A 263 19.47 14.44 8.06
CA CYS A 263 18.28 15.28 8.16
C CYS A 263 18.69 16.75 8.24
N SER A 264 18.01 17.60 7.46
CA SER A 264 18.26 19.03 7.36
C SER A 264 16.95 19.80 7.55
N ILE A 265 17.06 21.06 7.95
CA ILE A 265 15.92 21.98 8.10
C ILE A 265 15.67 22.84 6.84
N ASP A 266 16.43 22.58 5.78
CA ASP A 266 16.39 23.24 4.48
C ASP A 266 16.68 22.25 3.35
N ASN A 267 16.37 22.64 2.12
CA ASN A 267 16.61 21.85 0.91
C ASN A 267 17.63 22.54 -0.01
N LYS A 268 18.62 23.25 0.56
CA LYS A 268 19.59 24.01 -0.24
C LYS A 268 20.61 23.07 -0.87
N ALA A 269 20.99 23.38 -2.12
CA ALA A 269 22.05 22.67 -2.82
C ALA A 269 23.39 22.70 -2.07
N SER A 270 23.69 23.80 -1.35
CA SER A 270 24.90 23.93 -0.52
C SER A 270 24.95 22.89 0.61
N THR A 271 23.80 22.60 1.23
CA THR A 271 23.67 21.63 2.31
C THR A 271 23.89 20.20 1.79
N VAL A 272 23.32 19.87 0.64
CA VAL A 272 23.54 18.56 0.00
C VAL A 272 24.99 18.41 -0.49
N LEU A 273 25.60 19.50 -0.98
CA LEU A 273 26.99 19.51 -1.41
C LEU A 273 27.95 19.22 -0.26
N SER A 274 27.74 19.81 0.93
CA SER A 274 28.61 19.50 2.08
C SER A 274 28.49 18.03 2.50
N TYR A 275 27.29 17.46 2.47
CA TYR A 275 27.11 16.02 2.74
C TYR A 275 27.78 15.13 1.70
N PHE A 276 27.75 15.56 0.44
CA PHE A 276 28.45 14.87 -0.64
C PHE A 276 29.97 14.88 -0.42
N VAL A 277 30.55 16.04 -0.10
CA VAL A 277 31.99 16.17 0.18
C VAL A 277 32.39 15.28 1.36
N ASP A 278 31.69 15.36 2.48
CA ASP A 278 31.91 14.50 3.65
C ASP A 278 31.86 13.00 3.29
N GLY A 279 30.92 12.62 2.42
CA GLY A 279 30.75 11.24 1.97
C GLY A 279 31.90 10.76 1.07
N VAL A 280 32.32 11.60 0.14
CA VAL A 280 33.44 11.31 -0.78
C VAL A 280 34.77 11.23 -0.05
N GLU A 281 34.99 12.07 0.97
CA GLU A 281 36.20 12.00 1.80
C GLU A 281 36.34 10.66 2.53
N ARG A 282 35.21 10.09 2.97
CA ARG A 282 35.18 8.82 3.71
C ARG A 282 35.20 7.59 2.82
N PHE A 283 34.44 7.61 1.73
CA PHE A 283 34.14 6.41 0.91
C PHE A 283 34.76 6.47 -0.49
N GLY A 284 35.40 7.59 -0.83
CA GLY A 284 36.02 7.84 -2.12
C GLY A 284 35.07 8.45 -3.15
N LEU A 285 35.67 9.04 -4.18
CA LEU A 285 34.94 9.70 -5.26
C LEU A 285 34.31 8.66 -6.20
N PRO A 286 33.01 8.75 -6.55
CA PRO A 286 32.42 7.89 -7.55
C PRO A 286 32.80 8.34 -8.97
N SER A 287 32.75 7.41 -9.92
CA SER A 287 32.88 7.72 -11.35
C SER A 287 31.71 8.57 -11.85
N ARG A 288 30.51 8.38 -11.29
CA ARG A 288 29.28 9.08 -11.67
C ARG A 288 28.35 9.28 -10.49
N VAL A 289 27.57 10.35 -10.54
CA VAL A 289 26.47 10.64 -9.61
C VAL A 289 25.18 10.75 -10.40
N ARG A 290 24.09 10.18 -9.89
CA ARG A 290 22.73 10.33 -10.41
C ARG A 290 21.84 10.92 -9.33
N GLY A 291 21.23 12.06 -9.62
CA GLY A 291 20.13 12.62 -8.84
C GLY A 291 18.85 12.69 -9.67
N ARG A 292 17.70 12.84 -9.02
CA ARG A 292 16.50 13.30 -9.73
C ARG A 292 16.61 14.80 -9.99
N PRO A 293 16.39 15.28 -11.22
CA PRO A 293 16.17 16.70 -11.42
C PRO A 293 14.92 17.13 -10.65
N LEU A 294 15.04 18.17 -9.83
CA LEU A 294 13.87 18.89 -9.31
C LEU A 294 13.21 19.54 -10.52
N TYR A 295 12.00 19.12 -10.87
CA TYR A 295 11.19 19.87 -11.83
C TYR A 295 10.92 21.24 -11.22
N ASN A 296 11.46 22.30 -11.82
CA ASN A 296 11.04 23.67 -11.58
C ASN A 296 9.63 23.84 -12.14
N HIS A 297 8.62 23.46 -11.36
CA HIS A 297 7.26 23.96 -11.51
C HIS A 297 6.94 24.77 -10.26
N CYS A 298 7.39 26.03 -10.28
CA CYS A 298 6.68 27.12 -9.63
C CYS A 298 5.49 27.51 -10.50
#